data_AF-A0A8J5EFE0-F1
#
_entry.id   AF-A0A8J5EFE0-F1
#
_cell.length_a   1.000
_cell.length_b   1.000
_cell.length_c   1.000
_cell.angle_alpha   90.00
_cell.angle_beta   90.00
_cell.angle_gamma   90.00
#
_symmetry.space_group_name_H-M   'P 1'
#
loop_
_entity.id
_entity.type
_entity.pdbx_description
1 polymer ?
#
loop_
_entity_poly.entity_id
_entity_poly.type
_entity_poly.pdbx_seq_one_letter_code
_entity_poly.pdbx_strand_id
1 'polypeptide(L)'
;MQSSSASVHGSVHPADAVMESAVARVAELLKRSDDLDKVELITQRLQREKAAIDVQLKAEVKSHIDSTGGAVIKLADSKRIMGEIRGELQKIDRLCSESQLSVRDFEKINRLANIHRNFIKTQEFADNMKNLHSRIQQVNDMIEDDCGDGQGGIEAQLDSHVPNLLTIHYMLSEMRDFRDSAMFHAERASEDTRRTTIKHFAPLDPLIAKFDRVVEDVGGNLLEFIRSGNTSLVVRLAKIIDLEEREDLKATVLLEVNGKAKQNGETGGRSQLNGNGNKHKKNNSMSVTLGNNVAPRTPRGYPTLFLRAMEKSIKDSFEACIESFPGDCITLLENLAWIYTDLELTRTELAAQILPRGDP
;
A
#
# COMPACT_ATOMS: atom_id res chain seq x y z
N MET A 1 -30.98 -29.76 -47.60
CA MET A 1 -30.92 -28.48 -48.35
C MET A 1 -31.18 -27.35 -47.36
N GLN A 2 -30.13 -26.70 -46.88
CA GLN A 2 -30.16 -25.30 -46.47
C GLN A 2 -28.71 -24.81 -46.55
N SER A 3 -28.58 -23.73 -47.31
CA SER A 3 -27.38 -23.19 -47.90
C SER A 3 -26.81 -22.05 -47.07
N SER A 4 -25.48 -22.03 -46.99
CA SER A 4 -24.57 -20.89 -47.05
C SER A 4 -25.07 -19.50 -46.63
N SER A 5 -24.45 -18.93 -45.60
CA SER A 5 -23.93 -17.54 -45.60
C SER A 5 -23.15 -17.26 -44.32
N ALA A 6 -21.94 -17.83 -44.21
CA ALA A 6 -20.95 -17.32 -43.29
C ALA A 6 -20.35 -16.05 -43.93
N SER A 7 -20.80 -14.90 -43.43
CA SER A 7 -20.25 -13.59 -43.78
C SER A 7 -18.79 -13.54 -43.34
N VAL A 8 -17.90 -13.57 -44.33
CA VAL A 8 -16.50 -13.17 -44.18
C VAL A 8 -16.47 -11.64 -44.19
N HIS A 9 -16.34 -11.05 -43.01
CA HIS A 9 -15.86 -9.69 -42.80
C HIS A 9 -14.77 -9.84 -41.73
N GLY A 10 -13.50 -9.95 -42.11
CA GLY A 10 -12.74 -8.84 -42.66
C GLY A 10 -11.76 -8.42 -41.56
N SER A 11 -10.83 -9.32 -41.23
CA SER A 11 -9.70 -9.01 -40.36
C SER A 11 -8.81 -8.02 -41.11
N VAL A 12 -9.05 -6.72 -40.91
CA VAL A 12 -8.16 -5.65 -41.34
C VAL A 12 -6.79 -5.97 -40.75
N HIS A 13 -5.87 -6.37 -41.60
CA HIS A 13 -4.52 -6.72 -41.18
C HIS A 13 -3.90 -5.44 -40.60
N PRO A 14 -3.16 -5.49 -39.48
CA PRO A 14 -2.52 -4.30 -38.90
C PRO A 14 -1.56 -3.60 -39.88
N ALA A 15 -1.11 -4.29 -40.93
CA ALA A 15 -0.34 -3.71 -42.02
C ALA A 15 -1.17 -2.76 -42.90
N ASP A 16 -2.45 -3.07 -43.15
CA ASP A 16 -3.32 -2.26 -44.01
C ASP A 16 -3.70 -0.94 -43.33
N ALA A 17 -3.97 -0.96 -42.03
CA ALA A 17 -4.25 0.25 -41.24
C ALA A 17 -3.03 1.19 -41.16
N VAL A 18 -1.81 0.61 -41.09
CA VAL A 18 -0.56 1.39 -41.10
C VAL A 18 -0.31 1.99 -42.47
N MET A 19 -0.58 1.24 -43.55
CA MET A 19 -0.48 1.77 -44.92
C MET A 19 -1.51 2.88 -45.17
N GLU A 20 -2.75 2.73 -44.71
CA GLU A 20 -3.79 3.75 -44.84
C GLU A 20 -3.44 5.04 -44.07
N SER A 21 -2.87 4.92 -42.86
CA SER A 21 -2.33 6.06 -42.09
C SER A 21 -1.13 6.72 -42.77
N ALA A 22 -0.24 5.94 -43.39
CA ALA A 22 0.91 6.46 -44.12
C ALA A 22 0.46 7.21 -45.39
N VAL A 23 -0.51 6.65 -46.12
CA VAL A 23 -1.12 7.28 -47.29
C VAL A 23 -1.87 8.55 -46.91
N ALA A 24 -2.61 8.56 -45.79
CA ALA A 24 -3.28 9.75 -45.27
C ALA A 24 -2.29 10.87 -44.91
N ARG A 25 -1.15 10.53 -44.27
CA ARG A 25 -0.09 11.49 -43.94
C ARG A 25 0.60 12.05 -45.19
N VAL A 26 0.84 11.22 -46.20
CA VAL A 26 1.41 11.67 -47.49
C VAL A 26 0.42 12.55 -48.25
N ALA A 27 -0.88 12.20 -48.24
CA ALA A 27 -1.94 12.99 -48.85
C ALA A 27 -2.13 14.36 -48.16
N GLU A 28 -1.88 14.44 -46.84
CA GLU A 28 -1.94 15.69 -46.10
C GLU A 28 -0.78 16.64 -46.43
N LEU A 29 0.39 16.10 -46.79
CA LEU A 29 1.60 16.85 -47.13
C LEU A 29 1.61 17.37 -48.58
N LEU A 30 0.72 16.89 -49.46
CA LEU A 30 0.71 17.19 -50.91
C LEU A 30 -0.63 17.80 -51.38
N LYS A 31 -1.20 18.74 -50.63
CA LYS A 31 -2.53 19.33 -50.91
C LYS A 31 -2.53 20.41 -52.01
N ARG A 32 -1.40 21.04 -52.36
CA ARG A 32 -1.30 22.08 -53.41
C ARG A 32 -0.27 21.70 -54.49
N SER A 33 -0.47 22.17 -55.72
CA SER A 33 0.43 21.92 -56.87
C SER A 33 1.87 22.39 -56.62
N ASP A 34 2.05 23.48 -55.84
CA ASP A 34 3.36 24.04 -55.49
C ASP A 34 4.16 23.17 -54.49
N ASP A 35 3.53 22.15 -53.90
CA ASP A 35 4.19 21.23 -52.97
C ASP A 35 4.85 20.03 -53.69
N LEU A 36 4.57 19.83 -54.98
CA LEU A 36 5.26 18.85 -55.82
C LEU A 36 6.75 19.17 -55.97
N ASP A 37 7.12 20.46 -56.03
CA ASP A 37 8.51 20.91 -56.10
C ASP A 37 9.29 20.64 -54.80
N LYS A 38 8.58 20.41 -53.68
CA LYS A 38 9.16 20.11 -52.36
C LYS A 38 9.25 18.60 -52.08
N VAL A 39 8.79 17.75 -53.00
CA VAL A 39 8.75 16.29 -52.82
C VAL A 39 10.14 15.71 -52.59
N GLU A 40 11.17 16.19 -53.30
CA GLU A 40 12.54 15.71 -53.08
C GLU A 40 13.04 16.04 -51.67
N LEU A 41 12.73 17.24 -51.17
CA LEU A 41 13.11 17.67 -49.82
C LEU A 41 12.34 16.91 -48.72
N ILE A 42 11.04 16.65 -48.93
CA ILE A 42 10.22 15.82 -48.04
C ILE A 42 10.71 14.37 -48.05
N THR A 43 11.05 13.83 -49.22
CA THR A 43 11.61 12.48 -49.36
C THR A 43 12.92 12.35 -48.62
N GLN A 44 13.81 13.34 -48.74
CA GLN A 44 15.08 13.36 -48.01
C GLN A 44 14.86 13.50 -46.50
N ARG A 45 13.86 14.27 -46.06
CA ARG A 45 13.48 14.38 -44.64
C ARG A 45 12.94 13.04 -44.10
N LEU A 46 12.03 12.40 -44.82
CA LEU A 46 11.46 11.09 -44.44
C LEU A 46 12.53 9.99 -44.45
N GLN A 47 13.50 10.04 -45.36
CA GLN A 47 14.63 9.12 -45.35
C GLN A 47 15.53 9.32 -44.13
N ARG A 48 15.79 10.57 -43.72
CA ARG A 48 16.53 10.85 -42.48
C ARG A 48 15.75 10.40 -41.24
N GLU A 49 14.46 10.67 -41.20
CA GLU A 49 13.58 10.25 -40.10
C GLU A 49 13.49 8.72 -40.00
N LYS A 50 13.31 8.04 -41.13
CA LYS A 50 13.37 6.58 -41.21
C LYS A 50 14.72 6.05 -40.73
N ALA A 51 15.84 6.62 -41.18
CA ALA A 51 17.16 6.19 -40.75
C ALA A 51 17.37 6.38 -39.24
N ALA A 52 16.86 7.48 -38.66
CA ALA A 52 16.88 7.71 -37.22
C ALA A 52 16.03 6.69 -36.46
N ILE A 53 14.80 6.43 -36.93
CA ILE A 53 13.90 5.42 -36.37
C ILE A 53 14.51 4.02 -36.48
N ASP A 54 15.13 3.67 -37.61
CA ASP A 54 15.76 2.36 -37.82
C ASP A 54 16.95 2.16 -36.87
N VAL A 55 17.74 3.21 -36.61
CA VAL A 55 18.82 3.18 -35.61
C VAL A 55 18.27 3.01 -34.20
N GLN A 56 17.24 3.77 -33.85
CA GLN A 56 16.58 3.68 -32.54
C GLN A 56 15.95 2.29 -32.34
N LEU A 57 15.20 1.80 -33.32
CA LEU A 57 14.55 0.49 -33.27
C LEU A 57 15.60 -0.62 -33.15
N LYS A 58 16.72 -0.53 -33.88
CA LYS A 58 17.79 -1.53 -33.78
C LYS A 58 18.45 -1.52 -32.40
N ALA A 59 18.64 -0.34 -31.81
CA ALA A 59 19.19 -0.20 -30.46
C ALA A 59 18.20 -0.73 -29.39
N GLU A 60 16.92 -0.38 -29.50
CA GLU A 60 15.86 -0.85 -28.59
C GLU A 60 15.64 -2.36 -28.71
N VAL A 61 15.54 -2.91 -29.93
CA VAL A 61 15.41 -4.35 -30.16
C VAL A 61 16.62 -5.09 -29.60
N LYS A 62 17.84 -4.56 -29.79
CA LYS A 62 19.03 -5.14 -29.20
C LYS A 62 18.98 -5.11 -27.67
N SER A 63 18.61 -3.97 -27.08
CA SER A 63 18.44 -3.83 -25.63
C SER A 63 17.38 -4.79 -25.07
N HIS A 64 16.25 -4.95 -25.77
CA HIS A 64 15.21 -5.90 -25.39
C HIS A 64 15.69 -7.35 -25.50
N ILE A 65 16.42 -7.72 -26.55
CA ILE A 65 17.01 -9.06 -26.68
C ILE A 65 18.02 -9.32 -25.57
N ASP A 66 18.89 -8.36 -25.28
CA ASP A 66 19.91 -8.47 -24.23
C ASP A 66 19.24 -8.57 -22.84
N SER A 67 18.19 -7.79 -22.59
CA SER A 67 17.38 -7.85 -21.36
C SER A 67 16.63 -9.17 -21.23
N THR A 68 15.98 -9.65 -22.30
CA THR A 68 15.26 -10.93 -22.31
C THR A 68 16.23 -12.11 -22.17
N GLY A 69 17.39 -12.06 -22.84
CA GLY A 69 18.44 -13.07 -22.71
C GLY A 69 18.97 -13.13 -21.27
N GLY A 70 19.27 -11.98 -20.67
CA GLY A 70 19.64 -11.89 -19.27
C GLY A 70 18.55 -12.40 -18.31
N ALA A 71 17.28 -12.10 -18.61
CA ALA A 71 16.14 -12.60 -17.83
C ALA A 71 15.99 -14.13 -17.94
N VAL A 72 16.18 -14.73 -19.12
CA VAL A 72 16.14 -16.18 -19.31
C VAL A 72 17.25 -16.88 -18.53
N ILE A 73 18.46 -16.32 -18.53
CA ILE A 73 19.58 -16.84 -17.74
C ILE A 73 19.24 -16.77 -16.24
N LYS A 74 18.78 -15.60 -15.75
CA LYS A 74 18.35 -15.44 -14.35
C LYS A 74 17.22 -16.40 -13.96
N LEU A 75 16.28 -16.68 -14.87
CA LEU A 75 15.21 -17.65 -14.65
C LEU A 75 15.73 -19.09 -14.61
N ALA A 76 16.69 -19.44 -15.46
CA ALA A 76 17.34 -20.74 -15.44
C ALA A 76 18.10 -20.96 -14.12
N ASP A 77 18.83 -19.95 -13.64
CA ASP A 77 19.50 -19.97 -12.35
C ASP A 77 18.51 -20.05 -11.19
N SER A 78 17.43 -19.27 -11.23
CA SER A 78 16.36 -19.34 -10.22
C SER A 78 15.73 -20.73 -10.15
N LYS A 79 15.52 -21.38 -11.30
CA LYS A 79 15.02 -22.75 -11.37
C LYS A 79 16.01 -23.76 -10.78
N ARG A 80 17.32 -23.59 -11.03
CA ARG A 80 18.37 -24.43 -10.42
C ARG A 80 18.39 -24.27 -8.90
N ILE A 81 18.45 -23.03 -8.41
CA ILE A 81 18.43 -22.70 -6.98
C ILE A 81 17.16 -23.24 -6.32
N MET A 82 16.00 -23.10 -6.96
CA MET A 82 14.74 -23.65 -6.43
C MET A 82 14.75 -25.19 -6.39
N GLY A 83 15.43 -25.84 -7.34
CA GLY A 83 15.68 -27.29 -7.32
C GLY A 83 16.56 -27.71 -6.13
N GLU A 84 17.63 -26.96 -5.86
CA GLU A 84 18.51 -27.16 -4.70
C GLU A 84 17.75 -26.95 -3.39
N ILE A 85 17.03 -25.84 -3.25
CA ILE A 85 16.18 -25.54 -2.08
C ILE A 85 15.16 -26.66 -1.86
N ARG A 86 14.52 -27.15 -2.92
CA ARG A 86 13.58 -28.28 -2.82
C ARG A 86 14.28 -29.56 -2.36
N GLY A 87 15.49 -29.84 -2.86
CA GLY A 87 16.29 -30.97 -2.43
C GLY A 87 16.67 -30.89 -0.95
N GLU A 88 17.12 -29.73 -0.48
CA GLU A 88 17.45 -29.50 0.93
C GLU A 88 16.19 -29.55 1.81
N LEU A 89 15.07 -28.97 1.40
CA LEU A 89 13.78 -29.09 2.10
C LEU A 89 13.33 -30.55 2.22
N GLN A 90 13.53 -31.37 1.18
CA GLN A 90 13.24 -32.81 1.25
C GLN A 90 14.17 -33.54 2.22
N LYS A 91 15.45 -33.18 2.29
CA LYS A 91 16.38 -33.72 3.29
C LYS A 91 15.96 -33.31 4.70
N ILE A 92 15.60 -32.05 4.92
CA ILE A 92 15.08 -31.53 6.20
C ILE A 92 13.81 -32.27 6.59
N ASP A 93 12.87 -32.46 5.67
CA ASP A 93 11.60 -33.16 5.92
C ASP A 93 11.83 -34.63 6.29
N ARG A 94 12.76 -35.31 5.59
CA ARG A 94 13.20 -36.67 5.94
C ARG A 94 13.85 -36.72 7.33
N LEU A 95 14.81 -35.84 7.61
CA LEU A 95 15.48 -35.75 8.90
C LEU A 95 14.50 -35.43 10.04
N CYS A 96 13.52 -34.56 9.80
CA CYS A 96 12.47 -34.24 10.76
C CYS A 96 11.58 -35.46 11.04
N SER A 97 11.19 -36.19 9.98
CA SER A 97 10.39 -37.42 10.11
C SER A 97 11.18 -38.54 10.82
N GLU A 98 12.45 -38.72 10.49
CA GLU A 98 13.34 -39.70 11.14
C GLU A 98 13.62 -39.32 12.61
N SER A 99 13.83 -38.04 12.90
CA SER A 99 14.01 -37.54 14.28
C SER A 99 12.74 -37.66 15.12
N GLN A 100 11.56 -37.47 14.53
CA GLN A 100 10.27 -37.70 15.21
C GLN A 100 10.08 -39.17 15.61
N LEU A 101 10.60 -40.11 14.82
CA LEU A 101 10.57 -41.54 15.12
C LEU A 101 11.69 -41.95 16.09
N SER A 102 12.86 -41.28 16.05
CA SER A 102 14.04 -41.61 16.85
C SER A 102 13.97 -41.12 18.30
N VAL A 103 13.25 -40.02 18.58
CA VAL A 103 13.11 -39.48 19.93
C VAL A 103 11.88 -40.09 20.61
N ARG A 104 12.09 -41.00 21.57
CA ARG A 104 11.00 -41.50 22.44
C ARG A 104 10.31 -40.31 23.10
N ASP A 105 8.97 -40.31 23.05
CA ASP A 105 8.12 -39.26 23.61
C ASP A 105 8.25 -37.85 23.00
N PHE A 106 8.83 -37.68 21.80
CA PHE A 106 8.88 -36.38 21.10
C PHE A 106 7.51 -35.75 20.93
N GLU A 107 6.47 -36.54 20.68
CA GLU A 107 5.10 -36.04 20.59
C GLU A 107 4.64 -35.41 21.91
N LYS A 108 5.04 -35.97 23.06
CA LYS A 108 4.74 -35.40 24.38
C LYS A 108 5.54 -34.13 24.63
N ILE A 109 6.81 -34.08 24.25
CA ILE A 109 7.66 -32.88 24.36
C ILE A 109 7.12 -31.77 23.46
N ASN A 110 6.75 -32.07 22.22
CA ASN A 110 6.17 -31.12 21.28
C ASN A 110 4.80 -30.63 21.78
N ARG A 111 3.97 -31.53 22.33
CA ARG A 111 2.70 -31.14 22.96
C ARG A 111 2.94 -30.23 24.17
N LEU A 112 3.93 -30.54 25.02
CA LEU A 112 4.31 -29.70 26.16
C LEU A 112 4.84 -28.34 25.71
N ALA A 113 5.68 -28.30 24.67
CA ALA A 113 6.20 -27.06 24.10
C ALA A 113 5.07 -26.19 23.51
N ASN A 114 4.10 -26.82 22.83
CA ASN A 114 2.92 -26.13 22.31
C ASN A 114 2.02 -25.61 23.44
N ILE A 115 1.81 -26.41 24.50
CA ILE A 115 1.07 -25.96 25.69
C ILE A 115 1.79 -24.78 26.34
N HIS A 116 3.10 -24.86 26.53
CA HIS A 116 3.90 -23.79 27.13
C HIS A 116 3.85 -22.52 26.29
N ARG A 117 3.98 -22.63 24.96
CA ARG A 117 3.85 -21.49 24.04
C ARG A 117 2.46 -20.86 24.10
N ASN A 118 1.42 -21.68 24.16
CA ASN A 118 0.05 -21.19 24.31
C ASN A 118 -0.15 -20.53 25.68
N PHE A 119 0.43 -21.10 26.73
CA PHE A 119 0.37 -20.55 28.08
C PHE A 119 1.03 -19.17 28.15
N ILE A 120 2.23 -19.01 27.58
CA ILE A 120 2.91 -17.71 27.47
C ILE A 120 2.01 -16.71 26.73
N LYS A 121 1.47 -17.08 25.57
CA LYS A 121 0.57 -16.19 24.80
C LYS A 121 -0.68 -15.80 25.58
N THR A 122 -1.28 -16.74 26.29
CA THR A 122 -2.47 -16.47 27.12
C THR A 122 -2.12 -15.59 28.32
N GLN A 123 -0.94 -15.79 28.92
CA GLN A 123 -0.44 -14.95 30.00
C GLN A 123 -0.18 -13.53 29.51
N GLU A 124 0.54 -13.36 28.41
CA GLU A 124 0.76 -12.06 27.75
C GLU A 124 -0.58 -11.38 27.40
N PHE A 125 -1.54 -12.14 26.89
CA PHE A 125 -2.88 -11.63 26.60
C PHE A 125 -3.60 -11.15 27.87
N ALA A 126 -3.54 -11.90 28.96
CA ALA A 126 -4.14 -11.53 30.24
C ALA A 126 -3.43 -10.30 30.87
N ASP A 127 -2.11 -10.25 30.82
CA ASP A 127 -1.31 -9.14 31.30
C ASP A 127 -1.61 -7.86 30.50
N ASN A 128 -1.71 -7.96 29.17
CA ASN A 128 -2.12 -6.85 28.30
C ASN A 128 -3.56 -6.40 28.61
N MET A 129 -4.48 -7.32 28.86
CA MET A 129 -5.86 -7.00 29.23
C MET A 129 -5.94 -6.26 30.56
N LYS A 130 -5.13 -6.66 31.54
CA LYS A 130 -5.03 -6.00 32.85
C LYS A 130 -4.39 -4.61 32.75
N ASN A 131 -3.34 -4.48 31.95
CA ASN A 131 -2.59 -3.23 31.80
C ASN A 131 -3.26 -2.23 30.83
N LEU A 132 -4.25 -2.65 30.04
CA LEU A 132 -4.93 -1.81 29.05
C LEU A 132 -5.41 -0.48 29.62
N HIS A 133 -6.10 -0.49 30.77
CA HIS A 133 -6.63 0.73 31.35
C HIS A 133 -5.53 1.71 31.78
N SER A 134 -4.44 1.20 32.36
CA SER A 134 -3.28 2.01 32.72
C SER A 134 -2.57 2.57 31.48
N ARG A 135 -2.49 1.80 30.38
CA ARG A 135 -1.93 2.29 29.11
C ARG A 135 -2.83 3.35 28.46
N ILE A 136 -4.15 3.19 28.51
CA ILE A 136 -5.11 4.20 28.02
C ILE A 136 -4.94 5.50 28.80
N GLN A 137 -4.84 5.42 30.14
CA GLN A 137 -4.62 6.60 30.96
C GLN A 137 -3.28 7.26 30.63
N GLN A 138 -2.19 6.49 30.56
CA GLN A 138 -0.88 7.01 30.18
C GLN A 138 -0.90 7.75 28.83
N VAL A 139 -1.56 7.18 27.82
CA VAL A 139 -1.66 7.85 26.51
C VAL A 139 -2.54 9.09 26.57
N ASN A 140 -3.61 9.08 27.38
CA ASN A 140 -4.45 10.26 27.59
C ASN A 140 -3.66 11.39 28.28
N ASP A 141 -2.88 11.06 29.32
CA ASP A 141 -2.01 12.01 30.02
C ASP A 141 -0.97 12.59 29.05
N MET A 142 -0.35 11.75 28.18
CA MET A 142 0.60 12.22 27.17
C MET A 142 -0.04 13.11 26.10
N ILE A 143 -1.31 12.90 25.76
CA ILE A 143 -2.06 13.78 24.84
C ILE A 143 -2.39 15.10 25.53
N GLU A 144 -2.77 15.07 26.80
CA GLU A 144 -3.06 16.27 27.60
C GLU A 144 -1.79 17.10 27.85
N ASP A 145 -0.65 16.46 28.09
CA ASP A 145 0.66 17.10 28.21
C ASP A 145 1.08 17.79 26.89
N ASP A 146 0.82 17.16 25.74
CA ASP A 146 1.21 17.68 24.43
C ASP A 146 0.25 18.77 23.90
N CYS A 147 -1.04 18.73 24.29
CA CYS A 147 -2.10 19.63 23.77
C CYS A 147 -2.54 20.73 24.76
N GLY A 148 -2.17 20.65 26.05
CA GLY A 148 -2.74 21.50 27.10
C GLY A 148 -4.24 21.25 27.33
N ASP A 149 -4.81 21.83 28.40
CA ASP A 149 -6.24 21.69 28.76
C ASP A 149 -7.13 21.71 27.51
N GLY A 150 -7.81 20.58 27.26
CA GLY A 150 -8.43 20.17 25.98
C GLY A 150 -9.57 21.03 25.42
N GLN A 151 -9.39 22.36 25.37
CA GLN A 151 -10.26 23.35 24.74
C GLN A 151 -9.50 24.32 23.84
N GLY A 152 -8.18 24.46 23.96
CA GLY A 152 -7.36 25.13 22.95
C GLY A 152 -6.86 24.07 21.98
N GLY A 153 -7.23 24.14 20.71
CA GLY A 153 -6.56 23.31 19.70
C GLY A 153 -5.04 23.54 19.71
N ILE A 154 -4.33 22.78 18.88
CA ILE A 154 -2.89 22.99 18.59
C ILE A 154 -2.61 24.44 18.14
N GLU A 155 -3.66 25.21 17.80
CA GLU A 155 -3.67 26.66 17.58
C GLU A 155 -3.05 27.48 18.72
N ALA A 156 -3.15 27.06 19.99
CA ALA A 156 -2.70 27.90 21.11
C ALA A 156 -1.17 27.94 21.28
N GLN A 157 -0.45 26.97 20.73
CA GLN A 157 1.01 26.88 20.86
C GLN A 157 1.62 26.45 19.53
N LEU A 158 1.79 27.42 18.63
CA LEU A 158 2.58 27.32 17.40
C LEU A 158 4.05 26.87 17.65
N ASP A 159 4.49 26.90 18.92
CA ASP A 159 5.78 26.42 19.45
C ASP A 159 5.71 25.04 20.15
N SER A 160 4.55 24.39 20.25
CA SER A 160 4.48 23.06 20.90
C SER A 160 5.18 22.04 20.03
N HIS A 161 6.32 21.55 20.51
CA HIS A 161 7.09 20.51 19.83
C HIS A 161 6.42 19.12 19.87
N VAL A 162 5.16 18.98 20.34
CA VAL A 162 4.36 17.74 20.44
C VAL A 162 5.24 16.48 20.48
N PRO A 163 6.20 16.38 21.43
CA PRO A 163 7.32 15.44 21.35
C PRO A 163 6.84 13.99 21.31
N ASN A 164 5.68 13.73 21.92
CA ASN A 164 5.16 12.40 22.15
C ASN A 164 4.31 11.86 21.00
N LEU A 165 4.08 12.61 19.92
CA LEU A 165 3.23 12.20 18.79
C LEU A 165 3.54 10.78 18.28
N LEU A 166 4.83 10.45 18.09
CA LEU A 166 5.25 9.13 17.61
C LEU A 166 5.03 8.04 18.67
N THR A 167 5.30 8.35 19.94
CA THR A 167 5.13 7.43 21.06
C THR A 167 3.65 7.13 21.28
N ILE A 168 2.79 8.15 21.22
CA ILE A 168 1.33 8.04 21.27
C ILE A 168 0.85 7.18 20.11
N HIS A 169 1.30 7.45 18.87
CA HIS A 169 0.93 6.64 17.72
C HIS A 169 1.32 5.16 17.90
N TYR A 170 2.53 4.89 18.39
CA TYR A 170 3.01 3.53 18.63
C TYR A 170 2.17 2.80 19.68
N MET A 171 1.95 3.42 20.84
CA MET A 171 1.16 2.83 21.93
C MET A 171 -0.31 2.62 21.51
N LEU A 172 -0.90 3.60 20.82
CA LEU A 172 -2.26 3.51 20.30
C LEU A 172 -2.36 2.45 19.19
N SER A 173 -1.29 2.27 18.42
CA SER A 173 -1.20 1.19 17.43
C SER A 173 -1.19 -0.19 18.08
N GLU A 174 -0.38 -0.38 19.12
CA GLU A 174 -0.31 -1.64 19.86
C GLU A 174 -1.65 -1.96 20.52
N MET A 175 -2.32 -0.97 21.11
CA MET A 175 -3.65 -1.15 21.72
C MET A 175 -4.73 -1.49 20.68
N ARG A 176 -4.69 -0.88 19.50
CA ARG A 176 -5.60 -1.21 18.38
C ARG A 176 -5.34 -2.61 17.83
N ASP A 177 -4.09 -3.00 17.64
CA ASP A 177 -3.73 -4.34 17.15
C ASP A 177 -4.10 -5.44 18.18
N PHE A 178 -3.97 -5.12 19.48
CA PHE A 178 -4.44 -5.98 20.56
C PHE A 178 -5.97 -6.10 20.59
N ARG A 179 -6.70 -5.00 20.38
CA ARG A 179 -8.17 -5.00 20.24
C ARG A 179 -8.60 -5.89 19.09
N ASP A 180 -8.02 -5.71 17.90
CA ASP A 180 -8.38 -6.49 16.71
C ASP A 180 -8.10 -7.99 16.93
N SER A 181 -6.96 -8.33 17.58
CA SER A 181 -6.63 -9.69 17.99
C SER A 181 -7.63 -10.26 19.02
N ALA A 182 -7.99 -9.49 20.03
CA ALA A 182 -8.95 -9.88 21.05
C ALA A 182 -10.35 -10.09 20.47
N MET A 183 -10.78 -9.22 19.55
CA MET A 183 -12.06 -9.32 18.87
C MET A 183 -12.12 -10.57 17.97
N PHE A 184 -11.06 -10.89 17.23
CA PHE A 184 -10.99 -12.12 16.45
C PHE A 184 -11.10 -13.39 17.30
N HIS A 185 -10.50 -13.39 18.49
CA HIS A 185 -10.66 -14.50 19.44
C HIS A 185 -12.07 -14.53 20.05
N ALA A 186 -12.65 -13.36 20.34
CA ALA A 186 -13.98 -13.23 20.92
C ALA A 186 -15.11 -13.60 19.95
N GLU A 187 -14.93 -13.39 18.64
CA GLU A 187 -15.87 -13.85 17.60
C GLU A 187 -16.06 -15.37 17.58
N ARG A 188 -15.03 -16.12 18.02
CA ARG A 188 -15.07 -17.58 18.13
C ARG A 188 -15.55 -18.05 19.51
N ALA A 189 -15.76 -17.13 20.44
CA ALA A 189 -16.19 -17.38 21.81
C ALA A 189 -17.70 -17.20 21.98
N SER A 190 -18.18 -17.26 23.22
CA SER A 190 -19.60 -17.03 23.53
C SER A 190 -19.99 -15.56 23.38
N GLU A 191 -21.29 -15.32 23.18
CA GLU A 191 -21.86 -13.98 23.04
C GLU A 191 -21.53 -13.06 24.23
N ASP A 192 -21.54 -13.64 25.44
CA ASP A 192 -21.25 -12.89 26.67
C ASP A 192 -19.78 -12.46 26.76
N THR A 193 -18.85 -13.32 26.34
CA THR A 193 -17.43 -12.98 26.23
C THR A 193 -17.22 -11.87 25.22
N ARG A 194 -17.84 -11.95 24.04
CA ARG A 194 -17.78 -10.92 23.00
C ARG A 194 -18.25 -9.56 23.51
N ARG A 195 -19.41 -9.52 24.18
CA ARG A 195 -19.94 -8.29 24.77
C ARG A 195 -19.02 -7.70 25.84
N THR A 196 -18.43 -8.54 26.68
CA THR A 196 -17.49 -8.12 27.72
C THR A 196 -16.22 -7.54 27.12
N THR A 197 -15.67 -8.17 26.07
CA THR A 197 -14.51 -7.67 25.33
C THR A 197 -14.79 -6.30 24.72
N ILE A 198 -15.93 -6.11 24.05
CA ILE A 198 -16.34 -4.80 23.48
C ILE A 198 -16.38 -3.73 24.58
N LYS A 199 -17.00 -4.03 25.72
CA LYS A 199 -17.09 -3.08 26.85
C LYS A 199 -15.72 -2.71 27.41
N HIS A 200 -14.78 -3.67 27.47
CA HIS A 200 -13.42 -3.45 27.97
C HIS A 200 -12.62 -2.50 27.07
N PHE A 201 -12.86 -2.56 25.75
CA PHE A 201 -12.19 -1.69 24.76
C PHE A 201 -12.92 -0.39 24.46
N ALA A 202 -14.16 -0.19 24.93
CA ALA A 202 -14.93 1.05 24.69
C ALA A 202 -14.18 2.36 25.05
N PRO A 203 -13.34 2.44 26.11
CA PRO A 203 -12.57 3.65 26.39
C PRO A 203 -11.47 3.98 25.36
N LEU A 204 -11.13 3.04 24.47
CA LEU A 204 -10.12 3.25 23.43
C LEU A 204 -10.64 4.11 22.28
N ASP A 205 -11.92 4.02 21.95
CA ASP A 205 -12.53 4.76 20.83
C ASP A 205 -12.46 6.30 20.99
N PRO A 206 -12.78 6.91 22.14
CA PRO A 206 -12.60 8.35 22.31
C PRO A 206 -11.12 8.77 22.30
N LEU A 207 -10.20 7.90 22.74
CA LEU A 207 -8.76 8.17 22.67
C LEU A 207 -8.26 8.19 21.23
N ILE A 208 -8.73 7.23 20.40
CA ILE A 208 -8.48 7.22 18.96
C ILE A 208 -9.00 8.51 18.32
N ALA A 209 -10.24 8.90 18.62
CA ALA A 209 -10.82 10.12 18.07
C ALA A 209 -10.06 11.40 18.48
N LYS A 210 -9.55 11.47 19.72
CA LYS A 210 -8.67 12.57 20.16
C LYS A 210 -7.39 12.63 19.34
N PHE A 211 -6.72 11.48 19.14
CA PHE A 211 -5.49 11.42 18.36
C PHE A 211 -5.73 11.71 16.86
N ASP A 212 -6.84 11.23 16.29
CA ASP A 212 -7.19 11.49 14.90
C ASP A 212 -7.40 12.99 14.65
N ARG A 213 -8.01 13.70 15.61
CA ARG A 213 -8.11 15.17 15.56
C ARG A 213 -6.73 15.84 15.59
N VAL A 214 -5.82 15.37 16.45
CA VAL A 214 -4.43 15.89 16.48
C VAL A 214 -3.76 15.70 15.12
N VAL A 215 -3.94 14.55 14.47
CA VAL A 215 -3.39 14.31 13.14
C VAL A 215 -4.05 15.19 12.07
N GLU A 216 -5.36 15.39 12.13
CA GLU A 216 -6.10 16.29 11.23
C GLU A 216 -5.64 17.75 11.41
N ASP A 217 -5.50 18.23 12.64
CA ASP A 217 -5.05 19.58 12.96
C ASP A 217 -3.60 19.81 12.50
N VAL A 218 -2.70 18.85 12.76
CA VAL A 218 -1.31 18.95 12.29
C VAL A 218 -1.22 18.86 10.76
N GLY A 219 -2.06 18.03 10.13
CA GLY A 219 -2.14 17.91 8.68
C GLY A 219 -2.71 19.15 7.99
N GLY A 220 -3.74 19.78 8.59
CA GLY A 220 -4.35 21.01 8.08
C GLY A 220 -3.42 22.21 8.18
N ASN A 221 -2.64 22.32 9.26
CA ASN A 221 -1.72 23.43 9.49
C ASN A 221 -0.28 23.13 9.04
N LEU A 222 -0.09 22.12 8.18
CA LEU A 222 1.22 21.68 7.72
C LEU A 222 2.06 22.82 7.14
N LEU A 223 1.46 23.67 6.29
CA LEU A 223 2.15 24.81 5.68
C LEU A 223 2.58 25.85 6.73
N GLU A 224 1.77 26.05 7.77
CA GLU A 224 2.10 26.96 8.85
C GLU A 224 3.27 26.46 9.69
N PHE A 225 3.33 25.15 9.96
CA PHE A 225 4.46 24.53 10.65
C PHE A 225 5.77 24.56 9.86
N ILE A 226 5.71 24.49 8.53
CA ILE A 226 6.91 24.65 7.70
C ILE A 226 7.37 26.11 7.73
N ARG A 227 6.45 27.08 7.69
CA ARG A 227 6.78 28.52 7.79
C ARG A 227 7.33 28.90 9.17
N SER A 228 6.84 28.29 10.25
CA SER A 228 7.35 28.51 11.61
C SER A 228 8.67 27.78 11.89
N GLY A 229 9.16 26.95 10.95
CA GLY A 229 10.41 26.22 11.09
C GLY A 229 10.32 24.97 11.97
N ASN A 230 9.12 24.51 12.36
CA ASN A 230 8.91 23.29 13.14
C ASN A 230 8.91 22.03 12.26
N THR A 231 10.02 21.85 11.55
CA THR A 231 10.27 20.76 10.59
C THR A 231 10.23 19.37 11.23
N SER A 232 10.59 19.27 12.51
CA SER A 232 10.56 18.02 13.28
C SER A 232 9.15 17.43 13.41
N LEU A 233 8.12 18.27 13.56
CA LEU A 233 6.73 17.80 13.64
C LEU A 233 6.26 17.24 12.29
N VAL A 234 6.59 17.96 11.21
CA VAL A 234 6.29 17.55 9.83
C VAL A 234 6.91 16.19 9.50
N VAL A 235 8.18 15.98 9.83
CA VAL A 235 8.87 14.70 9.62
C VAL A 235 8.23 13.58 10.43
N ARG A 236 7.81 13.84 11.68
CA ARG A 236 7.15 12.83 12.52
C ARG A 236 5.77 12.47 11.99
N LEU A 237 4.98 13.45 11.54
CA LEU A 237 3.70 13.19 10.88
C LEU A 237 3.90 12.39 9.58
N ALA A 238 4.85 12.79 8.74
CA ALA A 238 5.17 12.07 7.50
C ALA A 238 5.57 10.62 7.78
N LYS A 239 6.39 10.38 8.81
CA LYS A 239 6.75 9.02 9.25
C LYS A 239 5.55 8.20 9.74
N ILE A 240 4.60 8.83 10.42
CA ILE A 240 3.37 8.15 10.85
C ILE A 240 2.55 7.75 9.62
N ILE A 241 2.38 8.65 8.66
CA ILE A 241 1.62 8.38 7.43
C ILE A 241 2.28 7.28 6.59
N ASP A 242 3.60 7.34 6.37
CA ASP A 242 4.34 6.32 5.62
C ASP A 242 4.30 4.95 6.30
N LEU A 243 4.47 4.92 7.63
CA LEU A 243 4.34 3.69 8.41
C LEU A 243 2.93 3.10 8.27
N GLU A 244 1.90 3.93 8.41
CA GLU A 244 0.51 3.48 8.36
C GLU A 244 0.09 3.04 6.96
N GLU A 245 0.49 3.77 5.91
CA GLU A 245 0.27 3.37 4.51
C GLU A 245 0.88 1.99 4.23
N ARG A 246 2.12 1.77 4.70
CA ARG A 246 2.80 0.48 4.52
C ARG A 246 2.13 -0.65 5.29
N GLU A 247 1.61 -0.39 6.49
CA GLU A 247 0.89 -1.40 7.28
C GLU A 247 -0.53 -1.67 6.74
N ASP A 248 -1.24 -0.64 6.28
CA ASP A 248 -2.56 -0.76 5.63
C ASP A 248 -2.44 -1.53 4.31
N LEU A 249 -1.39 -1.29 3.52
CA LEU A 249 -1.12 -2.06 2.30
C LEU A 249 -0.86 -3.54 2.61
N LYS A 250 -0.08 -3.85 3.66
CA LYS A 250 0.12 -5.24 4.09
C LYS A 250 -1.19 -5.87 4.53
N ALA A 251 -1.99 -5.17 5.32
CA ALA A 251 -3.26 -5.68 5.85
C ALA A 251 -4.26 -5.98 4.73
N THR A 252 -4.41 -5.06 3.76
CA THR A 252 -5.28 -5.24 2.59
C THR A 252 -4.83 -6.42 1.72
N VAL A 253 -3.53 -6.54 1.43
CA VAL A 253 -2.98 -7.69 0.69
C VAL A 253 -3.25 -9.00 1.43
N LEU A 254 -3.03 -9.06 2.74
CA LEU A 254 -3.30 -10.26 3.55
C LEU A 254 -4.79 -10.62 3.57
N LEU A 255 -5.67 -9.62 3.67
CA LEU A 255 -7.12 -9.80 3.58
C LEU A 255 -7.54 -10.31 2.21
N GLU A 256 -6.98 -9.79 1.12
CA GLU A 256 -7.26 -10.26 -0.23
C GLU A 256 -6.79 -11.70 -0.45
N VAL A 257 -5.57 -12.04 -0.01
CA VAL A 257 -5.02 -13.40 -0.13
C VAL A 257 -5.88 -14.39 0.66
N ASN A 258 -6.25 -14.05 1.90
CA ASN A 258 -7.11 -14.90 2.72
C ASN A 258 -8.56 -14.97 2.21
N GLY A 259 -9.10 -13.86 1.69
CA GLY A 259 -10.44 -13.79 1.11
C GLY A 259 -10.55 -14.60 -0.18
N LYS A 260 -9.55 -14.50 -1.08
CA LYS A 260 -9.45 -15.31 -2.30
C LYS A 260 -9.24 -16.80 -1.98
N ALA A 261 -8.52 -17.14 -0.91
CA ALA A 261 -8.41 -18.52 -0.42
C ALA A 261 -9.75 -19.09 0.10
N LYS A 262 -10.60 -18.27 0.74
CA LYS A 262 -11.95 -18.68 1.16
C LYS A 262 -12.90 -18.85 -0.04
N GLN A 263 -12.90 -17.95 -1.02
CA GLN A 263 -13.74 -18.10 -2.22
C GLN A 263 -13.35 -19.30 -3.10
N ASN A 264 -12.06 -19.56 -3.29
CA ASN A 264 -11.63 -20.77 -4.01
C ASN A 264 -11.91 -22.08 -3.24
N GLY A 265 -12.13 -22.01 -1.93
CA GLY A 265 -12.51 -23.16 -1.10
C GLY A 265 -13.98 -23.56 -1.20
N GLU A 266 -14.88 -22.63 -1.56
CA GLU A 266 -16.33 -22.87 -1.51
C GLU A 266 -16.98 -23.13 -2.87
N THR A 267 -16.29 -22.97 -4.01
CA THR A 267 -16.90 -23.21 -5.34
C THR A 267 -16.05 -24.08 -6.29
N GLY A 268 -14.99 -24.73 -5.82
CA GLY A 268 -14.02 -25.41 -6.70
C GLY A 268 -13.68 -26.88 -6.39
N GLY A 269 -14.58 -27.68 -5.80
CA GLY A 269 -14.16 -29.00 -5.28
C GLY A 269 -15.19 -30.12 -5.16
N ARG A 270 -16.35 -30.10 -5.84
CA ARG A 270 -17.16 -31.33 -6.03
C ARG A 270 -16.76 -32.00 -7.35
N SER A 271 -15.55 -32.56 -7.39
CA SER A 271 -15.24 -33.62 -8.35
C SER A 271 -15.61 -34.95 -7.69
N GLN A 272 -16.75 -35.51 -8.10
CA GLN A 272 -17.03 -36.93 -7.94
C GLN A 272 -15.89 -37.71 -8.59
N LEU A 273 -15.04 -38.33 -7.78
CA LEU A 273 -14.20 -39.44 -8.20
C LEU A 273 -14.47 -40.62 -7.27
N ASN A 274 -15.35 -41.47 -7.78
CA ASN A 274 -15.50 -42.86 -7.42
C ASN A 274 -14.17 -43.58 -7.70
N GLY A 275 -13.69 -44.44 -6.80
CA GLY A 275 -12.59 -45.37 -7.07
C GLY A 275 -11.40 -45.30 -6.10
N ASN A 276 -11.39 -46.23 -5.16
CA ASN A 276 -10.25 -46.96 -4.57
C ASN A 276 -8.89 -46.25 -4.35
N GLY A 277 -8.49 -46.22 -3.06
CA GLY A 277 -7.15 -46.58 -2.60
C GLY A 277 -5.95 -45.85 -3.19
N ASN A 278 -5.59 -44.70 -2.62
CA ASN A 278 -4.24 -44.42 -2.12
C ASN A 278 -4.15 -42.99 -1.56
N LYS A 279 -3.88 -42.87 -0.25
CA LYS A 279 -3.63 -41.62 0.45
C LYS A 279 -2.24 -41.08 0.07
N HIS A 280 -2.12 -40.46 -1.10
CA HIS A 280 -1.05 -39.49 -1.35
C HIS A 280 -1.60 -38.08 -1.13
N LYS A 281 -1.24 -37.54 0.03
CA LYS A 281 -1.44 -36.16 0.45
C LYS A 281 -0.85 -35.25 -0.63
N LYS A 282 -1.72 -34.62 -1.42
CA LYS A 282 -1.32 -33.67 -2.48
C LYS A 282 -0.88 -32.37 -1.83
N ASN A 283 0.39 -32.07 -1.96
CA ASN A 283 1.02 -30.83 -1.54
C ASN A 283 0.68 -29.76 -2.57
N ASN A 284 -0.40 -29.00 -2.33
CA ASN A 284 -0.66 -27.78 -3.09
C ASN A 284 -0.30 -26.57 -2.24
N SER A 285 0.75 -25.89 -2.71
CA SER A 285 0.92 -24.44 -2.72
C SER A 285 0.75 -23.70 -1.40
N MET A 286 1.88 -23.46 -0.72
CA MET A 286 2.29 -22.15 -0.19
C MET A 286 1.15 -21.24 0.31
N SER A 287 0.26 -21.78 1.14
CA SER A 287 -0.35 -21.01 2.20
C SER A 287 0.82 -20.69 3.11
N VAL A 288 1.34 -19.47 3.01
CA VAL A 288 2.23 -18.92 4.02
C VAL A 288 1.48 -19.13 5.33
N THR A 289 1.91 -20.11 6.10
CA THR A 289 1.43 -20.42 7.44
C THR A 289 1.93 -19.34 8.40
N LEU A 290 1.64 -18.07 8.10
CA LEU A 290 1.51 -17.06 9.14
C LEU A 290 0.15 -17.35 9.74
N GLY A 291 0.17 -18.01 10.89
CA GLY A 291 -0.92 -18.84 11.38
C GLY A 291 -2.32 -18.23 11.25
N ASN A 292 -3.31 -19.10 11.02
CA ASN A 292 -4.76 -18.87 11.09
C ASN A 292 -5.27 -18.28 12.43
N ASN A 293 -4.38 -17.74 13.27
CA ASN A 293 -4.61 -17.21 14.60
C ASN A 293 -4.18 -15.75 14.75
N VAL A 294 -3.73 -15.07 13.68
CA VAL A 294 -3.44 -13.63 13.72
C VAL A 294 -4.62 -12.92 13.07
N ALA A 295 -5.27 -12.04 13.84
CA ALA A 295 -6.34 -11.22 13.31
C ALA A 295 -5.79 -10.32 12.19
N PRO A 296 -6.47 -10.22 11.05
CA PRO A 296 -6.11 -9.20 10.08
C PRO A 296 -6.31 -7.82 10.72
N ARG A 297 -5.25 -7.00 10.73
CA ARG A 297 -5.34 -5.60 11.15
C ARG A 297 -6.36 -4.87 10.29
N THR A 298 -7.24 -4.09 10.91
CA THR A 298 -8.19 -3.26 10.16
C THR A 298 -7.44 -2.06 9.57
N PRO A 299 -7.57 -1.76 8.26
CA PRO A 299 -6.90 -0.61 7.68
C PRO A 299 -7.41 0.68 8.33
N ARG A 300 -6.49 1.58 8.71
CA ARG A 300 -6.83 2.75 9.52
C ARG A 300 -7.03 4.01 8.69
N GLY A 301 -6.47 4.09 7.49
CA GLY A 301 -6.81 5.12 6.50
C GLY A 301 -6.26 6.52 6.80
N TYR A 302 -5.22 6.62 7.63
CA TYR A 302 -4.52 7.88 7.93
C TYR A 302 -4.09 8.68 6.69
N PRO A 303 -3.62 8.07 5.58
CA PRO A 303 -3.30 8.83 4.37
C PRO A 303 -4.51 9.59 3.80
N THR A 304 -5.70 8.97 3.83
CA THR A 304 -6.93 9.60 3.32
C THR A 304 -7.43 10.72 4.24
N LEU A 305 -7.25 10.57 5.55
CA LEU A 305 -7.56 11.60 6.54
C LEU A 305 -6.65 12.81 6.35
N PHE A 306 -5.34 12.57 6.20
CA PHE A 306 -4.35 13.61 5.95
C PHE A 306 -4.62 14.39 4.65
N LEU A 307 -4.86 13.69 3.54
CA LEU A 307 -5.18 14.35 2.26
C LEU A 307 -6.46 15.18 2.34
N ARG A 308 -7.48 14.69 3.05
CA ARG A 308 -8.72 15.44 3.26
C ARG A 308 -8.51 16.67 4.12
N ALA A 309 -7.71 16.57 5.19
CA ALA A 309 -7.38 17.70 6.06
C ALA A 309 -6.62 18.78 5.28
N MET A 310 -5.66 18.38 4.44
CA MET A 310 -4.97 19.31 3.54
C MET A 310 -5.91 19.96 2.52
N GLU A 311 -6.76 19.17 1.85
CA GLU A 311 -7.71 19.71 0.88
C GLU A 311 -8.67 20.72 1.52
N LYS A 312 -9.12 20.44 2.74
CA LYS A 312 -9.96 21.34 3.52
C LYS A 312 -9.21 22.63 3.88
N SER A 313 -8.00 22.54 4.43
CA SER A 313 -7.18 23.71 4.76
C SER A 313 -6.90 24.62 3.55
N ILE A 314 -6.61 24.02 2.40
CA ILE A 314 -6.42 24.74 1.15
C ILE A 314 -7.72 25.44 0.74
N LYS A 315 -8.87 24.74 0.76
CA LYS A 315 -10.18 25.34 0.44
C LYS A 315 -10.52 26.49 1.38
N ASP A 316 -10.35 26.31 2.69
CA ASP A 316 -10.61 27.33 3.70
C ASP A 316 -9.72 28.57 3.47
N SER A 317 -8.45 28.37 3.08
CA SER A 317 -7.53 29.46 2.72
C SER A 317 -7.95 30.21 1.44
N PHE A 318 -8.43 29.49 0.42
CA PHE A 318 -8.96 30.10 -0.80
C PHE A 318 -10.28 30.83 -0.55
N GLU A 319 -11.18 30.27 0.24
CA GLU A 319 -12.45 30.89 0.62
C GLU A 319 -12.20 32.17 1.43
N ALA A 320 -11.29 32.15 2.41
CA ALA A 320 -10.88 33.34 3.14
C ALA A 320 -10.28 34.43 2.23
N CYS A 321 -9.53 34.04 1.19
CA CYS A 321 -8.98 34.96 0.21
C CYS A 321 -10.09 35.58 -0.69
N ILE A 322 -11.07 34.77 -1.11
CA ILE A 322 -12.22 35.23 -1.90
C ILE A 322 -13.12 36.16 -1.08
N GLU A 323 -13.37 35.85 0.21
CA GLU A 323 -14.15 36.69 1.11
C GLU A 323 -13.46 38.03 1.42
N SER A 324 -12.13 38.04 1.49
CA SER A 324 -11.35 39.25 1.75
C SER A 324 -11.37 40.25 0.58
N PHE A 325 -11.68 39.80 -0.64
CA PHE A 325 -11.71 40.63 -1.85
C PHE A 325 -13.01 40.47 -2.65
N PRO A 326 -14.16 40.96 -2.14
CA PRO A 326 -15.42 40.84 -2.84
C PRO A 326 -15.47 41.80 -4.06
N GLY A 327 -15.36 41.24 -5.27
CA GLY A 327 -15.73 41.94 -6.52
C GLY A 327 -14.59 42.44 -7.41
N ASP A 328 -13.32 42.36 -6.99
CA ASP A 328 -12.17 42.70 -7.83
C ASP A 328 -11.39 41.44 -8.24
N CYS A 329 -11.75 40.88 -9.40
CA CYS A 329 -11.06 39.70 -9.94
C CYS A 329 -9.57 39.91 -10.20
N ILE A 330 -9.14 41.16 -10.42
CA ILE A 330 -7.74 41.51 -10.74
C ILE A 330 -6.88 41.55 -9.47
N THR A 331 -7.37 42.19 -8.39
CA THR A 331 -6.65 42.24 -7.11
C THR A 331 -6.63 40.88 -6.41
N LEU A 332 -7.64 40.03 -6.64
CA LEU A 332 -7.60 38.63 -6.21
C LEU A 332 -6.48 37.86 -6.93
N LEU A 333 -6.32 38.05 -8.25
CA LEU A 333 -5.28 37.37 -9.03
C LEU A 333 -3.87 37.82 -8.63
N GLU A 334 -3.69 39.10 -8.30
CA GLU A 334 -2.42 39.63 -7.80
C GLU A 334 -2.08 39.10 -6.40
N ASN A 335 -3.09 38.92 -5.54
CA ASN A 335 -2.89 38.35 -4.22
C ASN A 335 -2.73 36.83 -4.23
N LEU A 336 -3.04 36.11 -5.31
CA LEU A 336 -2.77 34.66 -5.42
C LEU A 336 -1.27 34.30 -5.48
N ALA A 337 -0.38 35.29 -5.50
CA ALA A 337 1.07 35.10 -5.54
C ALA A 337 1.61 34.25 -4.36
N TRP A 338 0.93 34.25 -3.20
CA TRP A 338 1.31 33.44 -2.04
C TRP A 338 1.30 31.93 -2.33
N ILE A 339 0.47 31.45 -3.26
CA ILE A 339 0.43 30.03 -3.65
C ILE A 339 1.75 29.60 -4.29
N TYR A 340 2.35 30.47 -5.11
CA TYR A 340 3.64 30.17 -5.73
C TYR A 340 4.76 30.13 -4.68
N THR A 341 4.69 31.01 -3.68
CA THR A 341 5.60 30.98 -2.52
C THR A 341 5.44 29.70 -1.71
N ASP A 342 4.21 29.23 -1.52
CA ASP A 342 3.92 27.98 -0.79
C ASP A 342 4.33 26.73 -1.56
N LEU A 343 4.13 26.73 -2.88
CA LEU A 343 4.61 25.67 -3.76
C LEU A 343 6.14 25.61 -3.79
N GLU A 344 6.80 26.77 -3.77
CA GLU A 344 8.26 26.82 -3.68
C GLU A 344 8.75 26.31 -2.33
N LEU A 345 8.11 26.73 -1.23
CA LEU A 345 8.46 26.35 0.13
C LEU A 345 8.22 24.86 0.39
N THR A 346 7.13 24.29 -0.11
CA THR A 346 6.91 22.84 -0.10
C THR A 346 7.94 22.10 -0.95
N ARG A 347 8.29 22.61 -2.14
CA ARG A 347 9.33 21.99 -2.97
C ARG A 347 10.70 22.00 -2.28
N THR A 348 11.10 23.08 -1.63
CA THR A 348 12.43 23.20 -1.02
C THR A 348 12.52 22.49 0.32
N GLU A 349 11.56 22.68 1.21
CA GLU A 349 11.61 22.16 2.59
C GLU A 349 10.99 20.78 2.72
N LEU A 350 9.83 20.53 2.09
CA LEU A 350 9.15 19.25 2.20
C LEU A 350 9.89 18.16 1.40
N ALA A 351 10.31 18.45 0.17
CA ALA A 351 10.98 17.46 -0.66
C ALA A 351 12.39 17.11 -0.13
N ALA A 352 13.10 18.06 0.48
CA ALA A 352 14.41 17.81 1.06
C ALA A 352 14.36 16.94 2.33
N GLN A 353 13.21 16.92 3.02
CA GLN A 353 13.06 16.22 4.30
C GLN A 353 12.29 14.91 4.22
N ILE A 354 11.36 14.77 3.27
CA ILE A 354 10.53 13.56 3.10
C ILE A 354 11.16 12.56 2.13
N LEU A 355 11.87 13.00 1.09
CA LEU A 355 12.59 12.05 0.25
C LEU A 355 13.83 11.53 0.97
N PRO A 356 14.01 10.21 1.11
CA PRO A 356 15.35 9.69 1.32
C PRO A 356 16.16 10.16 0.11
N ARG A 357 17.26 10.88 0.36
CA ARG A 357 18.34 10.99 -0.63
C ARG A 357 18.52 9.59 -1.20
N GLY A 358 18.22 9.45 -2.49
CA GLY A 358 18.24 8.16 -3.16
C GLY A 358 19.50 7.42 -2.78
N ASP A 359 19.35 6.17 -2.38
CA ASP A 359 20.46 5.24 -2.33
C ASP A 359 21.24 5.37 -3.66
N PRO A 360 22.58 5.45 -3.60
CA PRO A 360 23.43 5.63 -4.78
C PRO A 360 23.34 4.49 -5.79
#